data_AF-A0A3L7SUY6-F1
#
_entry.id   AF-A0A3L7SUY6-F1
#
_cell.length_a   1.000
_cell.length_b   1.000
_cell.length_c   1.000
_cell.angle_alpha   90.00
_cell.angle_beta   90.00
_cell.angle_gamma   90.00
#
_symmetry.space_group_name_H-M   'P 1'
#
loop_
_entity.id
_entity.type
_entity.pdbx_description
1 polymer ?
#
loop_
_entity_poly.entity_id
_entity_poly.type
_entity_poly.pdbx_seq_one_letter_code
_entity_poly.pdbx_strand_id
1 'polypeptide(L)' 'KTLDVSPDGGTMKGEKLLGIYKLEGDILTICMAPKGKDRPTKFEAIPGTDDTLMVFKKKTKLRD' A
#
# COMPACT_ATOMS: atom_id res chain seq x y z
N LYS A 1 5.95 2.72 9.12
CA LYS A 1 4.69 2.93 9.87
C LYS A 1 3.65 1.92 9.36
N THR A 2 2.61 1.60 10.11
CA THR A 2 1.59 0.59 9.74
C THR A 2 0.34 1.25 9.16
N LEU A 3 -0.39 0.57 8.28
CA LEU A 3 -1.72 0.99 7.82
C LEU A 3 -2.66 -0.20 7.59
N ASP A 4 -3.96 0.04 7.71
CA ASP A 4 -4.97 -0.94 7.33
C ASP A 4 -5.77 -0.37 6.15
N VAL A 5 -5.91 -1.14 5.07
CA VAL A 5 -6.68 -0.73 3.89
C VAL A 5 -7.97 -1.52 3.84
N SER A 6 -9.07 -0.79 3.65
CA SER A 6 -10.39 -1.35 3.39
C SER A 6 -10.89 -0.84 2.04
N PRO A 7 -10.77 -1.63 0.97
CA PRO A 7 -11.27 -1.23 -0.34
C PRO A 7 -12.78 -1.02 -0.34
N ASP A 8 -13.25 0.06 -0.95
CA ASP A 8 -14.68 0.38 -1.08
C ASP A 8 -15.31 -0.20 -2.37
N GLY A 9 -14.49 -0.78 -3.24
CA GLY A 9 -14.92 -1.35 -4.52
C GLY A 9 -14.02 -2.48 -5.01
N GLY A 10 -14.44 -3.11 -6.12
CA GLY A 10 -13.75 -4.25 -6.71
C GLY A 10 -13.96 -5.57 -5.97
N THR A 11 -13.20 -6.59 -6.36
CA THR A 11 -13.28 -7.95 -5.79
C THR A 11 -12.84 -8.04 -4.33
N MET A 12 -12.16 -7.02 -3.83
CA MET A 12 -11.66 -6.93 -2.44
C MET A 12 -12.50 -6.00 -1.56
N LYS A 13 -13.71 -5.62 -2.00
CA LYS A 13 -14.58 -4.71 -1.23
C LYS A 13 -14.87 -5.25 0.16
N GLY A 14 -14.67 -4.40 1.18
CA GLY A 14 -14.92 -4.74 2.58
C GLY A 14 -13.85 -5.62 3.23
N GLU A 15 -12.84 -6.05 2.49
CA GLU A 15 -11.71 -6.79 3.05
C GLU A 15 -10.78 -5.88 3.83
N LYS A 16 -10.11 -6.43 4.85
CA LYS A 16 -9.07 -5.72 5.59
C LYS A 16 -7.70 -6.22 5.12
N LEU A 17 -6.96 -5.35 4.44
CA LEU A 17 -5.58 -5.61 4.01
C LEU A 17 -4.61 -4.94 4.98
N LEU A 18 -3.57 -5.66 5.37
CA LEU A 18 -2.55 -5.18 6.31
C LEU A 18 -1.33 -4.71 5.54
N GLY A 19 -0.84 -3.51 5.86
CA GLY A 19 0.29 -2.94 5.15
C GLY A 19 1.23 -2.08 5.98
N ILE A 20 2.32 -1.66 5.37
CA ILE A 20 3.22 -0.65 5.91
C ILE A 20 3.34 0.51 4.93
N TYR A 21 3.61 1.69 5.47
CA TYR A 21 3.92 2.86 4.67
C TYR A 21 5.10 3.64 5.23
N LYS A 22 5.73 4.38 4.32
CA LYS A 22 6.66 5.45 4.62
C LYS A 22 6.34 6.65 3.74
N LEU A 23 6.59 7.83 4.29
CA LEU A 23 6.51 9.09 3.58
C LEU A 23 7.89 9.73 3.67
N GLU A 24 8.52 9.93 2.51
CA GLU A 24 9.87 10.47 2.37
C GLU A 24 9.79 11.67 1.42
N GLY A 25 9.78 12.88 1.98
CA GLY A 25 9.50 14.09 1.22
C GLY A 25 8.15 14.01 0.52
N ASP A 26 8.17 14.06 -0.82
CA ASP A 26 7.00 14.00 -1.69
C ASP A 26 6.66 12.57 -2.17
N ILE A 27 7.33 11.55 -1.62
CA ILE A 27 7.14 10.15 -2.00
C ILE A 27 6.41 9.40 -0.89
N LEU A 28 5.24 8.84 -1.23
CA LEU A 28 4.51 7.89 -0.40
C LEU A 28 4.75 6.48 -0.94
N THR A 29 5.35 5.62 -0.13
CA THR A 29 5.49 4.19 -0.44
C THR A 29 4.55 3.40 0.46
N ILE A 30 3.77 2.50 -0.14
CA ILE A 30 2.83 1.60 0.54
C ILE A 30 3.17 0.17 0.11
N CYS A 31 3.27 -0.75 1.06
CA CYS A 31 3.35 -2.18 0.80
C CYS A 31 2.21 -2.88 1.55
N MET A 32 1.45 -3.74 0.90
CA MET A 32 0.31 -4.46 1.49
C MET A 32 0.42 -5.94 1.21
N ALA A 33 0.09 -6.75 2.21
CA ALA A 33 -0.10 -8.18 2.03
C ALA A 33 -1.51 -8.47 1.49
N PRO A 34 -1.69 -9.60 0.78
CA PRO A 34 -3.01 -10.04 0.36
C PRO A 34 -3.88 -10.40 1.57
N LYS A 35 -5.18 -10.61 1.32
CA LYS A 35 -6.16 -10.95 2.36
C LYS A 35 -5.67 -12.13 3.22
N GLY A 36 -5.78 -11.97 4.54
CA GLY A 36 -5.50 -13.03 5.51
C GLY A 36 -4.01 -13.34 5.70
N LYS A 37 -3.10 -12.56 5.10
CA LYS A 37 -1.67 -12.65 5.37
C LYS A 37 -1.23 -11.58 6.37
N ASP A 38 -0.09 -11.86 7.00
CA ASP A 38 0.51 -10.99 7.98
C ASP A 38 1.01 -9.68 7.35
N ARG A 39 1.16 -8.67 8.20
CA ARG A 39 1.67 -7.37 7.77
C ARG A 39 3.10 -7.51 7.23
N PRO A 40 3.41 -6.95 6.04
CA PRO A 40 4.78 -6.95 5.53
C PRO A 40 5.72 -6.20 6.48
N THR A 41 6.95 -6.67 6.60
CA THR A 41 8.01 -6.02 7.40
C THR A 41 8.96 -5.18 6.56
N LYS A 42 8.88 -5.31 5.22
CA LYS A 42 9.73 -4.63 4.24
C LYS A 42 8.92 -4.03 3.10
N PHE A 43 9.49 -3.01 2.47
CA PHE A 43 8.90 -2.34 1.29
C PHE A 43 9.36 -3.01 0.01
N GLU A 44 9.01 -4.29 -0.17
CA GLU A 44 9.47 -5.13 -1.27
C GLU A 44 8.27 -5.91 -1.84
N ALA A 45 8.18 -6.01 -3.17
CA ALA A 45 7.28 -6.96 -3.82
C ALA A 45 8.06 -8.26 -4.05
N ILE A 46 7.79 -9.27 -3.21
CA ILE A 46 8.56 -10.51 -3.19
C ILE A 46 8.02 -11.45 -4.27
N PRO A 47 8.85 -11.95 -5.21
CA PRO A 47 8.41 -12.91 -6.21
C PRO A 47 7.75 -14.15 -5.57
N GLY A 48 6.60 -14.55 -6.10
CA GLY A 48 5.82 -15.68 -5.56
C GLY A 48 4.94 -15.34 -4.35
N THR A 49 4.90 -14.07 -3.95
CA THR A 49 3.88 -13.53 -3.04
C THR A 49 2.93 -12.61 -3.80
N ASP A 50 1.72 -12.45 -3.29
CA ASP A 50 0.75 -11.46 -3.82
C ASP A 50 0.88 -10.10 -3.10
N ASP A 51 2.06 -9.82 -2.54
CA ASP A 51 2.35 -8.53 -1.91
C ASP A 51 2.34 -7.42 -2.97
N THR A 52 1.65 -6.33 -2.67
CA THR A 52 1.51 -5.19 -3.57
C THR A 52 2.31 -4.00 -3.05
N LEU A 53 3.34 -3.59 -3.81
CA LEU A 53 4.13 -2.39 -3.55
C LEU A 53 3.70 -1.25 -4.48
N MET A 54 3.31 -0.12 -3.88
CA MET A 54 2.92 1.09 -4.59
C MET A 54 3.81 2.26 -4.19
N VAL A 55 4.22 3.06 -5.18
CA VAL A 55 4.99 4.29 -4.97
C VAL A 55 4.23 5.44 -5.63
N PHE A 56 3.77 6.38 -4.81
CA PHE A 56 3.09 7.58 -5.24
C PHE A 56 4.03 8.77 -5.06
N LYS A 57 4.16 9.59 -6.10
CA LYS A 57 4.85 10.88 -6.02
C LYS A 57 3.82 12.00 -6.02
N LYS A 58 3.87 12.85 -5.01
CA LYS A 58 3.04 14.06 -4.94
C LYS A 58 3.34 14.91 -6.17
N LYS A 59 2.30 15.23 -6.95
CA LYS A 59 2.42 16.18 -8.06
C LYS A 59 2.48 17.59 -7.48
N THR A 60 3.51 18.36 -7.82
CA THR A 60 3.79 19.70 -7.27
C THR A 60 3.20 20.86 -8.08
N LYS A 61 2.18 20.65 -8.92
CA LYS A 61 1.45 21.77 -9.56
C LYS A 61 0.14 22.07 -8.86
N LEU A 62 -0.04 23.34 -8.47
CA LEU A 62 -1.31 23.97 -8.11
C LEU A 62 -2.34 23.65 -9.21
N ARG A 63 -3.57 23.36 -8.79
CA ARG A 63 -4.70 23.28 -9.72
C ARG A 63 -4.76 24.60 -10.49
N ASP A 64 -4.63 24.55 -11.81
CA ASP A 64 -5.02 25.66 -12.70
C ASP A 64 -6.55 25.86 -12.61
#